data_AF-A0A7J7EX10-F1
#
_entry.id   AF-A0A7J7EX10-F1
#
_cell.length_a   1.000
_cell.length_b   1.000
_cell.length_c   1.000
_cell.angle_alpha   90.00
_cell.angle_beta   90.00
_cell.angle_gamma   90.00
#
_symmetry.space_group_name_H-M   'P 1'
#
loop_
_entity.id
_entity.type
_entity.pdbx_description
1 polymer ?
#
loop_
_entity_poly.entity_id
_entity_poly.type
_entity_poly.pdbx_seq_one_letter_code
_entity_poly.pdbx_strand_id
1 'polypeptide(L)'
;ATFQNTKSDPRANYEHVIKHEWGTRTNEGGLLHKGTVGDWKHHLTVEQNERFDRIFQRKMKDFPLKFIWDIMRKRISAKESCRKSTN
;
A
#
# COMPACT_ATOMS: atom_id res chain seq x y z
N ALA A 1 7.69 -3.60 -15.86
CA ALA A 1 6.85 -2.39 -15.80
C ALA A 1 6.85 -1.83 -14.38
N THR A 2 6.78 -0.51 -14.19
CA THR A 2 6.69 0.15 -12.87
C THR A 2 5.27 0.65 -12.63
N PHE A 3 4.88 0.88 -11.36
CA PHE A 3 3.56 1.44 -11.03
C PHE A 3 3.30 2.77 -11.74
N GLN A 4 4.31 3.66 -11.83
CA GLN A 4 4.17 4.94 -12.51
C GLN A 4 3.91 4.79 -14.01
N ASN A 5 4.57 3.82 -14.66
CA ASN A 5 4.32 3.55 -16.08
C ASN A 5 2.90 3.02 -16.31
N THR A 6 2.39 2.16 -15.42
CA THR A 6 0.99 1.69 -15.51
C THR A 6 0.00 2.82 -15.25
N LYS A 7 0.33 3.74 -14.34
CA LYS A 7 -0.51 4.89 -14.00
C LYS A 7 -0.62 5.90 -15.15
N SER A 8 0.42 6.05 -15.96
CA SER A 8 0.39 6.93 -17.13
C SER A 8 -0.14 6.26 -18.40
N ASP A 9 -0.10 4.92 -18.53
CA ASP A 9 -0.60 4.22 -19.71
C ASP A 9 -2.13 4.38 -19.84
N PRO A 10 -2.64 5.06 -20.91
CA PRO A 10 -4.07 5.26 -21.11
C PRO A 10 -4.87 3.96 -21.23
N ARG A 11 -4.22 2.85 -21.59
CA ARG A 11 -4.87 1.53 -21.72
C ARG A 11 -5.02 0.83 -20.37
N ALA A 12 -4.28 1.26 -19.35
CA ALA A 12 -4.23 0.59 -18.04
C ALA A 12 -4.67 1.48 -16.87
N ASN A 13 -4.74 2.80 -17.05
CA ASN A 13 -5.13 3.73 -15.98
C ASN A 13 -6.64 3.99 -15.88
N TYR A 14 -7.42 3.54 -16.89
CA TYR A 14 -8.88 3.57 -16.92
C TYR A 14 -9.51 4.97 -16.75
N GLU A 15 -8.76 6.05 -17.00
CA GLU A 15 -9.21 7.42 -16.75
C GLU A 15 -10.45 7.78 -17.58
N HIS A 16 -10.54 7.28 -18.81
CA HIS A 16 -11.68 7.52 -19.71
C HIS A 16 -12.98 6.91 -19.15
N VAL A 17 -12.92 5.66 -18.70
CA VAL A 17 -14.08 4.94 -18.13
C VAL A 17 -14.58 5.66 -16.88
N ILE A 18 -13.65 6.03 -15.99
CA ILE A 18 -13.97 6.74 -14.75
C ILE A 18 -14.71 8.07 -15.04
N LYS A 19 -14.19 8.86 -15.98
CA LYS A 19 -14.75 10.19 -16.31
C LYS A 19 -16.11 10.12 -17.01
N HIS A 20 -16.27 9.17 -17.93
CA HIS A 20 -17.38 9.21 -18.87
C HIS A 20 -18.47 8.17 -18.61
N GLU A 21 -18.16 7.07 -17.92
CA GLU A 21 -19.13 5.99 -17.68
C GLU A 21 -19.62 5.96 -16.23
N TRP A 22 -18.72 6.11 -15.26
CA TRP A 22 -19.07 6.01 -13.84
C TRP A 22 -19.36 7.36 -13.19
N GLY A 23 -18.84 8.43 -13.79
CA GLY A 23 -18.93 9.78 -13.26
C GLY A 23 -18.01 9.97 -12.05
N THR A 24 -17.40 11.14 -11.96
CA THR A 24 -16.52 11.47 -10.83
C THR A 24 -17.14 12.54 -9.96
N ARG A 25 -17.26 12.28 -8.64
CA ARG A 25 -17.68 13.31 -7.67
C ARG A 25 -16.67 14.46 -7.57
N THR A 26 -15.40 14.18 -7.86
CA THR A 26 -14.28 15.13 -7.91
C THR A 26 -13.30 14.69 -9.00
N ASN A 27 -12.50 15.62 -9.56
CA ASN A 27 -11.37 15.26 -10.44
C ASN A 27 -10.19 14.63 -9.68
N GLU A 28 -10.41 14.23 -8.42
CA GLU A 28 -9.39 13.80 -7.47
C GLU A 28 -9.62 12.32 -7.15
N GLY A 29 -8.88 11.45 -7.84
CA GLY A 29 -8.90 10.02 -7.55
C GLY A 29 -9.00 9.16 -8.80
N GLY A 30 -7.88 8.94 -9.47
CA GLY A 30 -7.78 7.86 -10.45
C GLY A 30 -7.80 6.49 -9.78
N LEU A 31 -8.19 5.45 -10.52
CA LEU A 31 -8.21 4.06 -10.03
C LEU A 31 -6.86 3.63 -9.44
N LEU A 32 -5.76 4.08 -10.05
CA LEU A 32 -4.40 3.82 -9.59
C LEU A 32 -3.95 4.92 -8.61
N HIS A 33 -4.24 4.73 -7.32
CA HIS A 33 -3.98 5.74 -6.28
C HIS A 33 -2.49 5.88 -5.90
N LYS A 34 -2.00 5.19 -4.86
CA LYS A 34 -0.62 5.33 -4.35
C LYS A 34 0.31 4.16 -4.71
N GLY A 35 -0.21 2.93 -4.80
CA GLY A 35 0.60 1.75 -5.13
C GLY A 35 1.62 1.35 -4.06
N THR A 36 1.38 1.69 -2.79
CA THR A 36 2.31 1.46 -1.67
C THR A 36 1.68 0.58 -0.60
N VAL A 37 2.37 -0.51 -0.22
CA VAL A 37 1.98 -1.35 0.92
C VAL A 37 2.25 -0.59 2.22
N GLY A 38 1.30 -0.62 3.15
CA GLY A 38 1.41 0.08 4.44
C GLY A 38 0.71 1.44 4.51
N ASP A 39 0.12 1.94 3.42
CA ASP A 39 -0.55 3.26 3.45
C ASP A 39 -1.73 3.32 4.43
N TRP A 40 -2.31 2.17 4.80
CA TRP A 40 -3.38 2.05 5.80
C TRP A 40 -3.03 2.71 7.14
N LYS A 41 -1.74 2.78 7.50
CA LYS A 41 -1.25 3.44 8.73
C LYS A 41 -1.50 4.94 8.76
N HIS A 42 -1.66 5.58 7.60
CA HIS A 42 -1.97 7.01 7.51
C HIS A 42 -3.47 7.31 7.59
N HIS A 43 -4.33 6.29 7.49
CA HIS A 43 -5.78 6.46 7.42
C HIS A 43 -6.50 6.01 8.69
N LEU A 44 -5.98 4.99 9.38
CA LEU A 44 -6.61 4.46 10.58
C LEU A 44 -6.11 5.17 11.84
N THR A 45 -7.02 5.53 12.73
CA THR A 45 -6.68 5.90 14.10
C THR A 45 -6.21 4.66 14.88
N VAL A 46 -5.53 4.88 16.01
CA VAL A 46 -5.07 3.78 16.88
C VAL A 46 -6.24 2.89 17.29
N GLU A 47 -7.34 3.48 17.77
CA GLU A 47 -8.54 2.75 18.20
C GLU A 47 -9.18 1.92 17.06
N GLN A 48 -9.22 2.48 15.85
CA GLN A 48 -9.74 1.77 14.67
C GLN A 48 -8.84 0.59 14.32
N ASN A 49 -7.52 0.78 14.37
CA ASN A 49 -6.57 -0.27 14.10
C ASN A 49 -6.68 -1.42 15.12
N GLU A 50 -6.74 -1.10 16.41
CA GLU A 50 -6.93 -2.12 17.45
C GLU A 50 -8.24 -2.90 17.28
N ARG A 51 -9.33 -2.21 16.90
CA ARG A 51 -10.61 -2.87 16.60
C ARG A 51 -10.49 -3.79 15.38
N PHE A 52 -9.80 -3.36 14.33
CA PHE A 52 -9.54 -4.18 13.14
C PHE A 52 -8.73 -5.43 13.52
N ASP A 53 -7.64 -5.28 14.28
CA ASP A 53 -6.75 -6.38 14.68
C ASP A 53 -7.51 -7.47 15.44
N ARG A 54 -8.37 -7.09 16.40
CA ARG A 54 -9.22 -8.05 17.14
C ARG A 54 -10.15 -8.84 16.22
N ILE A 55 -10.79 -8.16 15.26
CA ILE A 55 -11.71 -8.80 14.32
C ILE A 55 -10.95 -9.71 13.37
N PHE A 56 -9.82 -9.24 12.83
CA PHE A 56 -8.98 -9.96 11.90
C PHE A 56 -8.46 -11.26 12.52
N GLN A 57 -7.87 -11.20 13.72
CA GLN A 57 -7.38 -12.38 14.44
C GLN A 57 -8.48 -13.42 14.64
N ARG A 58 -9.69 -13.00 15.04
CA ARG A 58 -10.81 -13.91 15.25
C ARG A 58 -11.31 -14.56 13.94
N LYS A 59 -11.37 -13.79 12.85
CA LYS A 59 -11.94 -14.24 11.57
C LYS A 59 -10.95 -15.02 10.71
N MET A 60 -9.66 -14.76 10.87
CA MET A 60 -8.60 -15.35 10.05
C MET A 60 -7.77 -16.41 10.80
N LYS A 61 -8.18 -16.80 12.02
CA LYS A 61 -7.43 -17.76 12.86
C LYS A 61 -7.09 -19.09 12.19
N ASP A 62 -7.99 -19.61 11.34
CA ASP A 62 -7.84 -20.90 10.68
C ASP A 62 -7.40 -20.76 9.21
N PHE A 63 -7.07 -19.53 8.79
CA PHE A 63 -6.66 -19.26 7.42
C PHE A 63 -5.15 -19.53 7.25
N PRO A 64 -4.74 -20.39 6.30
CA PRO A 64 -3.36 -20.89 6.25
C PRO A 64 -2.35 -19.87 5.68
N LEU A 65 -2.78 -18.70 5.20
CA LEU A 65 -1.89 -17.72 4.60
C LEU A 65 -1.46 -16.64 5.58
N LYS A 66 -0.20 -16.22 5.45
CA LYS A 66 0.36 -15.08 6.17
C LYS A 66 0.29 -13.83 5.28
N PHE A 67 -0.15 -12.73 5.88
CA PHE A 67 -0.26 -11.44 5.19
C PHE A 67 0.94 -10.55 5.52
N ILE A 68 1.44 -9.83 4.52
CA ILE A 68 2.48 -8.80 4.67
C ILE A 68 1.78 -7.44 4.68
N TRP A 69 1.66 -6.85 5.86
CA TRP A 69 0.98 -5.56 6.07
C TRP A 69 1.88 -4.34 5.88
N ASP A 70 3.20 -4.55 5.93
CA ASP A 70 4.22 -3.55 5.72
C ASP A 70 5.42 -4.19 5.04
N ILE A 71 5.82 -3.61 3.92
CA ILE A 71 7.11 -3.92 3.31
C ILE A 71 8.07 -2.90 3.90
N MET A 72 8.62 -3.23 5.08
CA MET A 72 9.75 -2.49 5.63
C MET A 72 10.85 -2.52 4.58
N ARG A 73 10.98 -1.45 3.80
CA ARG A 73 12.22 -1.20 3.08
C ARG A 73 13.25 -1.08 4.19
N LYS A 74 14.03 -2.15 4.40
CA LYS A 74 15.37 -2.00 4.94
C LYS A 74 16.03 -1.02 3.98
N ARG A 75 15.95 0.28 4.28
CA ARG A 75 17.05 1.18 3.99
C ARG A 75 18.17 0.56 4.80
N ILE A 76 18.88 -0.39 4.17
CA ILE A 76 20.25 -0.65 4.55
C ILE A 76 20.88 0.71 4.36
N SER A 77 20.95 1.47 5.45
CA SER A 77 21.86 2.57 5.56
C SER A 77 23.21 1.95 5.23
N ALA A 78 23.77 2.33 4.08
CA ALA A 78 25.13 1.97 3.71
C ALA A 78 26.18 2.39 4.76
N LYS A 79 25.76 2.96 5.90
CA LYS A 79 26.61 3.31 7.04
C LYS A 79 26.87 2.16 8.02
N GLU A 80 26.12 1.05 7.98
CA GLU A 80 26.35 -0.08 8.91
C GLU A 80 27.22 -1.21 8.34
N SER A 81 27.48 -1.23 7.04
CA SER A 81 28.47 -2.14 6.45
C SER A 81 29.91 -1.67 6.68
N CYS A 82 30.14 -0.39 6.96
CA CYS A 82 31.49 0.16 7.19
C CYS A 82 31.93 0.08 8.67
N ARG A 83 31.02 -0.25 9.61
CA ARG A 83 31.31 -0.25 11.05
C ARG A 83 31.64 -1.62 11.64
N LYS A 84 31.55 -2.69 10.84
CA LYS A 84 31.93 -4.06 11.25
C LYS A 84 33.24 -4.55 10.63
N SER A 85 34.01 -3.67 10.00
CA SER A 85 35.35 -3.96 9.46
C SER A 85 36.47 -3.31 10.29
N THR A 86 36.16 -2.59 11.36
CA THR A 86 37.12 -2.00 12.29
C THR A 86 36.55 -2.00 13.70
N ASN A 87 36.58 -3.19 14.32
CA ASN A 87 36.98 -3.46 15.71
C ASN A 87 36.76 -4.93 16.02
#